data_AF-A0A0C9TNC8-F1
#
_entry.id   AF-A0A0C9TNC8-F1
#
_cell.length_a   1.000
_cell.length_b   1.000
_cell.length_c   1.000
_cell.angle_alpha   90.00
_cell.angle_beta   90.00
_cell.angle_gamma   90.00
#
_symmetry.space_group_name_H-M   'P 1'
#
loop_
_entity.id
_entity.type
_entity.pdbx_description
1 polymer ?
#
loop_
_entity_poly.entity_id
_entity_poly.type
_entity_poly.pdbx_seq_one_letter_code
_entity_poly.pdbx_strand_id
1 'polypeptide(L)'
;MIHALFCLVSRDLDRLIMTFAPVFMDLLRHVDEEYDMMLTWIKDGTIPDLEGIDHVRAHLQVSFEQGHLHANPRRAAELREIGSPFSCAGWVARVWPKMRMLVAVSSGPYAFVLPKVRFALGLTIAIRGRGYGATASVVAACYEDHLDTFVLQTEDVVEFLDAAAEETHQNILQPWNLEAGRQYQVVLTTRDSLWRYPLGDIIEIVGFDTNGGSPVFKYTGRKSSSIRLWYALISDSDLVADIQAISSEDIIQVHEFTVVVDDCELPTTVGYFVEGTLGAPHSLVACQIPLNK
;
A
#
# COMPACT_ATOMS: atom_id res chain seq x y z
N MET A 1 -18.06 0.00 3.48
CA MET A 1 -19.22 -0.86 3.12
C MET A 1 -19.98 -0.40 1.88
N ILE A 2 -20.54 0.82 1.80
CA ILE A 2 -21.31 1.24 0.62
C ILE A 2 -20.52 1.15 -0.69
N HIS A 3 -19.25 1.61 -0.72
CA HIS A 3 -18.40 1.45 -1.92
C HIS A 3 -18.27 0.00 -2.39
N ALA A 4 -18.16 -0.97 -1.46
CA ALA A 4 -18.08 -2.39 -1.76
C ALA A 4 -19.37 -2.90 -2.43
N LEU A 5 -20.53 -2.50 -1.91
CA LEU A 5 -21.83 -2.83 -2.49
C LEU A 5 -21.93 -2.36 -3.95
N PHE A 6 -21.59 -1.10 -4.22
CA PHE A 6 -21.60 -0.57 -5.59
C PHE A 6 -20.59 -1.29 -6.51
N CYS A 7 -19.42 -1.65 -5.98
CA CYS A 7 -18.46 -2.46 -6.74
C CYS A 7 -19.05 -3.83 -7.12
N LEU A 8 -19.71 -4.53 -6.18
CA LEU A 8 -20.30 -5.85 -6.43
C LEU A 8 -21.48 -5.81 -7.41
N VAL A 9 -22.29 -4.75 -7.37
CA VAL A 9 -23.40 -4.55 -8.31
C VAL A 9 -22.87 -4.38 -9.75
N SER A 10 -21.77 -3.66 -9.92
CA SER A 10 -21.16 -3.46 -11.23
C SER A 10 -20.35 -4.69 -11.67
N ARG A 11 -20.85 -5.43 -12.66
CA ARG A 11 -20.12 -6.54 -13.30
C ARG A 11 -19.01 -6.06 -14.25
N ASP A 12 -19.16 -4.85 -14.78
CA ASP A 12 -18.34 -4.30 -15.86
C ASP A 12 -17.22 -3.37 -15.35
N LEU A 13 -16.77 -3.58 -14.11
CA LEU A 13 -15.71 -2.79 -13.51
C LEU A 13 -14.38 -2.97 -14.28
N ASP A 14 -13.85 -1.87 -14.84
CA ASP A 14 -12.60 -1.87 -15.61
C ASP A 14 -11.35 -1.69 -14.72
N ARG A 15 -11.44 -0.80 -13.73
CA ARG A 15 -10.29 -0.44 -12.86
C ARG A 15 -10.75 -0.16 -11.45
N LEU A 16 -9.90 -0.53 -10.49
CA LEU A 16 -9.96 -0.03 -9.12
C LEU A 16 -8.76 0.86 -8.86
N ILE A 17 -9.02 2.05 -8.33
CA ILE A 17 -7.99 3.00 -7.94
C ILE A 17 -8.10 3.20 -6.44
N MET A 18 -7.06 2.79 -5.73
CA MET A 18 -6.94 2.88 -4.29
C MET A 18 -5.71 3.70 -3.93
N THR A 19 -5.69 4.27 -2.74
CA THR A 19 -4.50 4.99 -2.27
C THR A 19 -3.36 4.01 -2.02
N PHE A 20 -3.59 2.98 -1.21
CA PHE A 20 -2.59 1.96 -0.86
C PHE A 20 -3.13 0.56 -1.11
N ALA A 21 -2.25 -0.39 -1.43
CA ALA A 21 -2.61 -1.79 -1.64
C ALA A 21 -3.30 -2.45 -0.43
N PRO A 22 -2.94 -2.17 0.84
CA PRO A 22 -3.66 -2.71 2.00
C PRO A 22 -5.14 -2.30 2.05
N VAL A 23 -5.49 -1.07 1.63
CA VAL A 23 -6.88 -0.60 1.59
C VAL A 23 -7.73 -1.46 0.64
N PHE A 24 -7.14 -1.98 -0.43
CA PHE A 24 -7.81 -2.94 -1.30
C PHE A 24 -8.08 -4.27 -0.57
N MET A 25 -7.14 -4.76 0.22
CA MET A 25 -7.34 -5.97 1.03
C MET A 25 -8.38 -5.77 2.12
N ASP A 26 -8.40 -4.61 2.78
CA ASP A 26 -9.45 -4.25 3.75
C ASP A 26 -10.83 -4.23 3.11
N LEU A 27 -10.94 -3.69 1.89
CA LEU A 27 -12.19 -3.73 1.13
C LEU A 27 -12.66 -5.18 0.93
N LEU A 28 -11.76 -6.07 0.50
CA LEU A 28 -12.09 -7.49 0.31
C LEU A 28 -12.43 -8.19 1.62
N ARG A 29 -11.72 -7.89 2.70
CA ARG A 29 -12.02 -8.44 4.03
C ARG A 29 -13.41 -8.05 4.50
N HIS A 30 -13.80 -6.79 4.36
CA HIS A 30 -15.16 -6.36 4.68
C HIS A 30 -16.22 -6.97 3.75
N VAL A 31 -15.90 -7.23 2.48
CA VAL A 31 -16.80 -7.97 1.58
C VAL A 31 -16.96 -9.41 2.05
N ASP A 32 -15.89 -10.04 2.53
CA ASP A 32 -15.91 -11.42 3.03
C ASP A 32 -16.73 -11.54 4.33
N GLU A 33 -16.50 -10.63 5.29
CA GLU A 33 -17.22 -10.57 6.57
C GLU A 33 -18.73 -10.40 6.38
N GLU A 34 -19.14 -9.52 5.47
CA GLU A 34 -20.55 -9.14 5.28
C GLU A 34 -21.17 -9.73 4.01
N TYR A 35 -20.56 -10.79 3.46
CA TYR A 35 -20.84 -11.25 2.09
C TYR A 35 -22.32 -11.58 1.86
N ASP A 36 -22.90 -12.44 2.69
CA ASP A 36 -24.30 -12.87 2.56
C ASP A 36 -25.30 -11.73 2.71
N MET A 37 -24.97 -10.78 3.60
CA MET A 37 -25.77 -9.58 3.81
C MET A 37 -25.73 -8.68 2.57
N MET A 38 -24.53 -8.44 2.01
CA MET A 38 -24.39 -7.70 0.74
C MET A 38 -25.15 -8.38 -0.40
N LEU A 39 -25.11 -9.71 -0.53
CA LEU A 39 -25.88 -10.42 -1.56
C LEU A 39 -27.38 -10.24 -1.41
N THR A 40 -27.88 -10.16 -0.17
CA THR A 40 -29.30 -9.90 0.10
C THR A 40 -29.69 -8.50 -0.37
N TRP A 41 -28.88 -7.48 -0.07
CA TRP A 41 -29.12 -6.11 -0.53
C TRP A 41 -29.06 -5.98 -2.05
N ILE A 42 -28.14 -6.69 -2.72
CA ILE A 42 -28.07 -6.73 -4.19
C ILE A 42 -29.31 -7.40 -4.78
N LYS A 43 -29.74 -8.52 -4.19
CA LYS A 43 -30.91 -9.28 -4.64
C LYS A 43 -32.17 -8.43 -4.54
N ASP A 44 -32.39 -7.81 -3.39
CA ASP A 44 -33.62 -7.09 -3.09
C ASP A 44 -33.58 -5.64 -3.58
N GLY A 45 -32.39 -5.12 -3.90
CA GLY A 45 -32.22 -3.73 -4.29
C GLY A 45 -32.59 -2.81 -3.14
N THR A 46 -31.95 -2.97 -1.99
CA THR A 46 -32.22 -2.14 -0.80
C THR A 46 -30.96 -1.44 -0.34
N ILE A 47 -31.11 -0.20 0.13
CA ILE A 47 -30.03 0.49 0.85
C ILE A 47 -30.00 -0.11 2.26
N PRO A 48 -28.85 -0.62 2.71
CA PRO A 48 -28.74 -1.13 4.06
C PRO A 48 -28.98 -0.03 5.08
N ASP A 49 -29.66 -0.35 6.17
CA ASP A 49 -29.79 0.58 7.30
C ASP A 49 -28.53 0.51 8.15
N LEU A 50 -27.55 1.34 7.80
CA LEU A 50 -26.23 1.36 8.43
C LEU A 50 -26.09 2.60 9.31
N GLU A 51 -25.43 2.43 10.44
CA GLU A 51 -25.09 3.56 11.29
C GLU A 51 -24.19 4.55 10.53
N GLY A 52 -24.49 5.84 10.64
CA GLY A 52 -23.67 6.92 10.07
C GLY A 52 -23.93 7.25 8.60
N ILE A 53 -24.84 6.56 7.89
CA ILE A 53 -25.13 6.87 6.47
C ILE A 53 -26.24 7.90 6.25
N ASP A 54 -26.89 8.39 7.31
CA ASP A 54 -28.09 9.24 7.17
C ASP A 54 -27.82 10.52 6.35
N HIS A 55 -26.63 11.10 6.48
CA HIS A 55 -26.19 12.27 5.74
C HIS A 55 -26.05 12.03 4.22
N VAL A 56 -25.84 10.78 3.79
CA VAL A 56 -25.71 10.39 2.37
C VAL A 56 -26.91 9.60 1.84
N ARG A 57 -27.83 9.15 2.72
CA ARG A 57 -28.95 8.28 2.35
C ARG A 57 -29.81 8.85 1.23
N ALA A 58 -30.12 10.15 1.28
CA ALA A 58 -30.89 10.80 0.21
C ALA A 58 -30.18 10.73 -1.15
N HIS A 59 -28.85 10.88 -1.19
CA HIS A 59 -28.05 10.78 -2.42
C HIS A 59 -27.96 9.33 -2.92
N LEU A 60 -27.88 8.37 -2.00
CA LEU A 60 -27.93 6.94 -2.35
C LEU A 60 -29.31 6.56 -2.90
N GLN A 61 -30.39 7.12 -2.36
CA GLN A 61 -31.75 6.91 -2.86
C GLN A 61 -31.93 7.45 -4.29
N VAL A 62 -31.33 8.59 -4.62
CA VAL A 62 -31.32 9.09 -6.01
C VAL A 62 -30.61 8.12 -6.95
N SER A 63 -29.54 7.44 -6.50
CA SER A 63 -28.88 6.41 -7.31
C SER A 63 -29.78 5.20 -7.59
N PHE A 64 -30.71 4.90 -6.69
CA PHE A 64 -31.77 3.92 -6.90
C PHE A 64 -32.80 4.38 -7.93
N GLU A 65 -33.29 5.61 -7.79
CA GLU A 65 -34.27 6.21 -8.69
C GLU A 65 -33.73 6.36 -10.12
N GLN A 66 -32.43 6.63 -10.26
CA GLN A 66 -31.71 6.69 -11.53
C GLN A 66 -31.31 5.32 -12.09
N GLY A 67 -31.63 4.22 -11.40
CA GLY A 67 -31.41 2.85 -11.86
C GLY A 67 -30.00 2.29 -11.68
N HIS A 68 -29.10 3.01 -10.99
CA HIS A 68 -27.73 2.56 -10.73
C HIS A 68 -27.66 1.45 -9.67
N LEU A 69 -28.62 1.42 -8.73
CA LEU A 69 -28.85 0.29 -7.83
C LEU A 69 -30.30 -0.15 -7.99
N HIS A 70 -30.53 -1.38 -8.44
CA HIS A 70 -31.86 -1.97 -8.56
C HIS A 70 -31.78 -3.43 -8.15
N ALA A 71 -32.93 -4.02 -7.78
CA ALA A 71 -33.02 -5.43 -7.42
C ALA A 71 -32.41 -6.29 -8.55
N ASN A 72 -31.30 -6.97 -8.24
CA ASN A 72 -30.55 -7.75 -9.20
C ASN A 72 -30.32 -9.18 -8.66
N PRO A 73 -31.39 -10.00 -8.60
CA PRO A 73 -31.31 -11.37 -8.09
C PRO A 73 -30.38 -12.25 -8.94
N ARG A 74 -30.24 -11.94 -10.24
CA ARG A 74 -29.32 -12.64 -11.12
C ARG A 74 -27.86 -12.41 -10.71
N ARG A 75 -27.47 -11.16 -10.45
CA ARG A 75 -26.12 -10.84 -9.98
C ARG A 75 -25.85 -11.44 -8.61
N ALA A 76 -26.81 -11.37 -7.70
CA ALA A 76 -26.68 -11.99 -6.38
C ALA A 76 -26.49 -13.52 -6.47
N ALA A 77 -27.19 -14.20 -7.39
CA ALA A 77 -27.01 -15.63 -7.63
C ALA A 77 -25.63 -15.94 -8.26
N GLU A 78 -25.19 -15.17 -9.26
CA GLU A 78 -23.84 -15.29 -9.86
C GLU A 78 -22.74 -15.15 -8.79
N LEU A 79 -22.84 -14.14 -7.92
CA LEU A 79 -21.88 -13.94 -6.84
C LEU A 79 -21.91 -15.11 -5.84
N ARG A 80 -23.09 -15.59 -5.46
CA ARG A 80 -23.23 -16.76 -4.58
C ARG A 80 -22.58 -18.02 -5.16
N GLU A 81 -22.64 -18.22 -6.47
CA GLU A 81 -21.96 -19.33 -7.15
C GLU A 81 -20.44 -19.16 -7.17
N ILE A 82 -19.93 -17.92 -7.25
CA ILE A 82 -18.49 -17.64 -7.21
C ILE A 82 -17.90 -17.86 -5.80
N GLY A 83 -18.66 -17.51 -4.76
CA GLY A 83 -18.21 -17.58 -3.37
C GLY A 83 -17.56 -16.27 -2.88
N SER A 84 -17.14 -16.24 -1.62
CA SER A 84 -16.57 -15.05 -0.97
C SER A 84 -15.12 -14.75 -1.41
N PRO A 85 -14.59 -13.52 -1.19
CA PRO A 85 -13.28 -13.06 -1.67
C PRO A 85 -12.08 -13.99 -1.50
N PHE A 86 -12.01 -14.73 -0.40
CA PHE A 86 -10.87 -15.60 -0.09
C PHE A 86 -11.14 -17.09 -0.32
N SER A 87 -12.31 -17.43 -0.86
CA SER A 87 -12.68 -18.82 -1.17
C SER A 87 -11.87 -19.43 -2.32
N CYS A 88 -11.30 -18.62 -3.21
CA CYS A 88 -10.46 -19.10 -4.31
C CYS A 88 -9.47 -18.04 -4.82
N ALA A 89 -8.38 -18.52 -5.45
CA ALA A 89 -7.44 -17.66 -6.16
C ALA A 89 -8.11 -17.01 -7.39
N GLY A 90 -7.81 -15.73 -7.61
CA GLY A 90 -8.35 -14.95 -8.72
C GLY A 90 -9.83 -14.61 -8.58
N TRP A 91 -10.35 -14.55 -7.36
CA TRP A 91 -11.74 -14.20 -7.07
C TRP A 91 -12.19 -12.92 -7.80
N VAL A 92 -11.34 -11.88 -7.78
CA VAL A 92 -11.63 -10.58 -8.41
C VAL A 92 -11.85 -10.74 -9.92
N ALA A 93 -11.04 -11.54 -10.59
CA ALA A 93 -11.19 -11.80 -12.02
C ALA A 93 -12.49 -12.56 -12.36
N ARG A 94 -13.01 -13.35 -11.43
CA ARG A 94 -14.31 -14.03 -11.57
C ARG A 94 -15.48 -13.07 -11.35
N VAL A 95 -15.38 -12.22 -10.34
CA VAL A 95 -16.41 -11.24 -9.99
C VAL A 95 -16.50 -10.12 -11.03
N TRP A 96 -15.36 -9.64 -11.52
CA TRP A 96 -15.25 -8.57 -12.51
C TRP A 96 -14.44 -9.02 -13.74
N PRO A 97 -15.08 -9.74 -14.69
CA PRO A 97 -14.38 -10.29 -15.86
C PRO A 97 -13.75 -9.23 -16.78
N LYS A 98 -14.19 -7.97 -16.70
CA LYS A 98 -13.65 -6.85 -17.49
C LYS A 98 -12.54 -6.08 -16.77
N MET A 99 -12.22 -6.42 -15.52
CA MET A 99 -11.23 -5.67 -14.76
C MET A 99 -9.84 -5.89 -15.32
N ARG A 100 -9.15 -4.78 -15.63
CA ARG A 100 -7.83 -4.79 -16.27
C ARG A 100 -6.71 -4.51 -15.29
N MET A 101 -6.97 -3.66 -14.29
CA MET A 101 -5.92 -3.22 -13.38
C MET A 101 -6.43 -2.74 -12.01
N LEU A 102 -5.60 -3.00 -11.01
CA LEU A 102 -5.60 -2.30 -9.73
C LEU A 102 -4.50 -1.22 -9.77
N VAL A 103 -4.86 0.02 -9.45
CA VAL A 103 -3.90 1.12 -9.26
C VAL A 103 -3.82 1.43 -7.78
N ALA A 104 -2.65 1.23 -7.17
CA ALA A 104 -2.43 1.49 -5.76
C ALA A 104 -0.94 1.68 -5.45
N VAL A 105 -0.61 2.48 -4.43
CA VAL A 105 0.76 2.50 -3.88
C VAL A 105 1.06 1.12 -3.29
N SER A 106 2.12 0.49 -3.81
CA SER A 106 2.50 -0.89 -3.52
C SER A 106 4.01 -1.05 -3.30
N SER A 107 4.71 0.04 -3.00
CA SER A 107 6.15 0.11 -2.74
C SER A 107 6.45 0.26 -1.26
N GLY A 108 7.73 0.15 -0.89
CA GLY A 108 8.18 0.30 0.50
C GLY A 108 7.51 -0.73 1.42
N PRO A 109 7.03 -0.34 2.61
CA PRO A 109 6.39 -1.28 3.55
C PRO A 109 5.10 -1.90 2.98
N TYR A 110 4.46 -1.26 2.00
CA TYR A 110 3.23 -1.77 1.39
C TYR A 110 3.48 -2.89 0.38
N ALA A 111 4.73 -3.21 0.05
CA ALA A 111 5.04 -4.31 -0.86
C ALA A 111 4.72 -5.69 -0.25
N PHE A 112 4.70 -5.82 1.08
CA PHE A 112 4.43 -7.10 1.77
C PHE A 112 3.04 -7.66 1.50
N VAL A 113 2.04 -6.81 1.25
CA VAL A 113 0.68 -7.26 0.97
C VAL A 113 0.50 -7.75 -0.47
N LEU A 114 1.48 -7.51 -1.36
CA LEU A 114 1.36 -7.84 -2.80
C LEU A 114 1.06 -9.32 -3.09
N PRO A 115 1.60 -10.32 -2.38
CA PRO A 115 1.22 -11.72 -2.57
C PRO A 115 -0.27 -11.97 -2.31
N LYS A 116 -0.83 -11.42 -1.23
CA LYS A 116 -2.27 -11.49 -0.93
C LYS A 116 -3.12 -10.79 -1.99
N VAL A 117 -2.70 -9.59 -2.40
CA VAL A 117 -3.36 -8.84 -3.49
C VAL A 117 -3.34 -9.65 -4.79
N ARG A 118 -2.18 -10.24 -5.14
CA ARG A 118 -2.03 -11.08 -6.32
C ARG A 118 -2.91 -12.33 -6.26
N PHE A 119 -3.00 -12.97 -5.10
CA PHE A 119 -3.89 -14.11 -4.88
C PHE A 119 -5.35 -13.73 -5.15
N ALA A 120 -5.83 -12.61 -4.62
CA ALA A 120 -7.21 -12.16 -4.83
C ALA A 120 -7.48 -11.70 -6.27
N LEU A 121 -6.57 -10.91 -6.86
CA LEU A 121 -6.69 -10.39 -8.22
C LEU A 121 -6.66 -11.49 -9.29
N GLY A 122 -5.78 -12.48 -9.10
CA GLY A 122 -5.42 -13.46 -10.12
C GLY A 122 -4.29 -12.96 -11.03
N LEU A 123 -3.87 -13.81 -11.97
CA LEU A 123 -2.69 -13.58 -12.80
C LEU A 123 -2.95 -12.61 -13.97
N THR A 124 -4.21 -12.41 -14.37
CA THR A 124 -4.57 -11.66 -15.58
C THR A 124 -4.71 -10.15 -15.34
N ILE A 125 -4.94 -9.71 -14.10
CA ILE A 125 -5.17 -8.31 -13.75
C ILE A 125 -3.84 -7.64 -13.41
N ALA A 126 -3.52 -6.51 -14.03
CA ALA A 126 -2.29 -5.79 -13.75
C ALA A 126 -2.35 -5.07 -12.39
N ILE A 127 -1.20 -4.96 -11.71
CA ILE A 127 -1.03 -4.06 -10.56
C ILE A 127 -0.17 -2.90 -11.06
N ARG A 128 -0.62 -1.66 -10.88
CA ARG A 128 0.12 -0.46 -11.25
C ARG A 128 0.30 0.43 -10.03
N GLY A 129 1.48 1.01 -9.89
CA GLY A 129 1.75 2.01 -8.86
C GLY A 129 1.07 3.33 -9.17
N ARG A 130 0.73 4.10 -8.13
CA ARG A 130 0.15 5.44 -8.27
C ARG A 130 1.20 6.54 -8.50
N GLY A 131 2.49 6.20 -8.40
CA GLY A 131 3.60 7.14 -8.31
C GLY A 131 4.03 7.39 -6.87
N TYR A 132 4.95 8.34 -6.71
CA TYR A 132 5.52 8.76 -5.44
C TYR A 132 5.19 10.24 -5.18
N GLY A 133 4.74 10.52 -3.96
CA GLY A 133 4.37 11.86 -3.54
C GLY A 133 4.00 11.93 -2.07
N ALA A 134 3.79 13.15 -1.61
CA ALA A 134 3.35 13.46 -0.26
C ALA A 134 2.22 14.50 -0.33
N THR A 135 1.62 14.82 0.82
CA THR A 135 0.62 15.90 0.92
C THR A 135 1.14 17.23 0.37
N ALA A 136 2.46 17.45 0.43
CA ALA A 136 3.12 18.64 -0.10
C ALA A 136 3.14 18.72 -1.62
N SER A 137 3.31 17.59 -2.32
CA SER A 137 3.39 17.53 -3.79
C SER A 137 3.40 16.08 -4.30
N VAL A 138 2.91 15.90 -5.53
CA VAL A 138 3.15 14.68 -6.31
C VAL A 138 4.50 14.85 -7.03
N VAL A 139 5.46 13.99 -6.70
CA VAL A 139 6.87 14.22 -7.05
C VAL A 139 7.32 13.39 -8.26
N ALA A 140 6.89 12.13 -8.32
CA ALA A 140 7.40 11.18 -9.31
C ALA A 140 6.34 10.17 -9.76
N ALA A 141 6.51 9.65 -10.97
CA ALA A 141 5.71 8.56 -11.53
C ALA A 141 6.49 7.24 -11.46
N CYS A 142 5.79 6.11 -11.56
CA CYS A 142 6.43 4.79 -11.67
C CYS A 142 7.26 4.70 -12.96
N TYR A 143 8.49 4.22 -12.84
CA TYR A 143 9.40 4.04 -13.97
C TYR A 143 9.16 2.68 -14.65
N GLU A 144 8.94 2.66 -15.96
CA GLU A 144 8.70 1.44 -16.77
C GLU A 144 7.65 0.48 -16.19
N ASP A 145 6.62 1.05 -15.53
CA ASP A 145 5.58 0.30 -14.81
C ASP A 145 6.07 -0.60 -13.64
N HIS A 146 7.32 -0.47 -13.21
CA HIS A 146 7.79 -1.10 -11.99
C HIS A 146 7.11 -0.47 -10.76
N LEU A 147 6.81 -1.29 -9.76
CA LEU A 147 6.06 -0.84 -8.57
C LEU A 147 6.93 -0.07 -7.58
N ASP A 148 8.25 -0.29 -7.58
CA ASP A 148 9.20 0.19 -6.57
C ASP A 148 10.19 1.24 -7.08
N THR A 149 10.30 1.45 -8.40
CA THR A 149 11.16 2.47 -9.00
C THR A 149 10.35 3.64 -9.55
N PHE A 150 10.87 4.84 -9.35
CA PHE A 150 10.21 6.09 -9.69
C PHE A 150 11.14 7.01 -10.47
N VAL A 151 10.55 7.85 -11.31
CA VAL A 151 11.24 8.92 -12.04
C VAL A 151 10.54 10.24 -11.79
N LEU A 152 11.31 11.30 -11.57
CA LEU A 152 10.77 12.64 -11.31
C LEU A 152 9.80 13.06 -12.42
N GLN A 153 8.60 13.47 -12.03
CA GLN A 153 7.56 13.94 -12.93
C GLN A 153 6.71 14.97 -12.20
N THR A 154 7.27 16.16 -12.05
CA THR A 154 6.62 17.28 -11.37
C THR A 154 7.07 18.61 -11.97
N GLU A 155 6.23 19.63 -11.82
CA GLU A 155 6.57 21.02 -12.16
C GLU A 155 7.19 21.78 -10.97
N ASP A 156 7.21 21.16 -9.79
CA ASP A 156 7.89 21.69 -8.60
C ASP A 156 9.40 21.49 -8.72
N VAL A 157 10.16 22.29 -7.97
CA VAL A 157 11.62 22.15 -7.94
C VAL A 157 11.99 21.11 -6.89
N VAL A 158 12.62 20.03 -7.35
CA VAL A 158 13.09 18.93 -6.51
C VAL A 158 14.61 19.02 -6.39
N GLU A 159 15.07 19.25 -5.16
CA GLU A 159 16.47 19.24 -4.78
C GLU A 159 16.72 18.08 -3.79
N PHE A 160 17.98 17.82 -3.44
CA PHE A 160 18.37 16.64 -2.66
C PHE A 160 19.42 16.97 -1.61
N LEU A 161 19.42 16.26 -0.50
CA LEU A 161 20.48 16.30 0.51
C LEU A 161 21.06 14.90 0.65
N ASP A 162 22.39 14.74 0.66
CA ASP A 162 22.99 13.44 0.97
C ASP A 162 22.51 12.98 2.35
N ALA A 163 22.03 11.74 2.45
CA ALA A 163 21.44 11.21 3.67
C ALA A 163 22.43 11.18 4.86
N ALA A 164 23.74 11.11 4.59
CA ALA A 164 24.80 11.12 5.59
C ALA A 164 25.29 12.54 5.95
N ALA A 165 24.89 13.57 5.19
CA ALA A 165 25.32 14.94 5.42
C ALA A 165 24.46 15.66 6.47
N GLU A 166 25.03 16.70 7.08
CA GLU A 166 24.26 17.62 7.89
C GLU A 166 23.21 18.36 7.04
N GLU A 167 22.00 18.54 7.59
CA GLU A 167 20.90 19.27 6.95
C GLU A 167 21.19 20.78 6.94
N THR A 168 22.10 21.19 6.07
CA THR A 168 22.42 22.59 5.84
C THR A 168 22.15 22.97 4.39
N HIS A 169 21.82 24.24 4.15
CA HIS A 169 21.48 24.71 2.81
C HIS A 169 22.65 24.59 1.82
N GLN A 170 23.89 24.57 2.32
CA GLN A 170 25.11 24.43 1.53
C GLN A 170 25.28 23.03 0.95
N ASN A 171 24.67 22.02 1.57
CA ASN A 171 24.77 20.62 1.16
C ASN A 171 23.66 20.21 0.16
N ILE A 172 22.78 21.14 -0.22
CA ILE A 172 21.69 20.87 -1.16
C ILE A 172 22.26 20.67 -2.57
N LEU A 173 21.95 19.51 -3.15
CA LEU A 173 22.36 19.06 -4.46
C LEU A 173 21.22 19.20 -5.47
N GLN A 174 21.62 19.45 -6.71
CA GLN A 174 20.72 19.43 -7.87
C GLN A 174 20.58 17.99 -8.41
N PRO A 175 19.49 17.68 -9.13
CA PRO A 175 19.25 16.32 -9.65
C PRO A 175 20.41 15.72 -10.48
N TRP A 176 21.17 16.54 -11.19
CA TRP A 176 22.31 16.10 -12.02
C TRP A 176 23.62 15.89 -11.26
N ASN A 177 23.68 16.24 -9.97
CA ASN A 177 24.84 16.00 -9.10
C ASN A 177 24.69 14.71 -8.27
N LEU A 178 23.63 13.94 -8.51
CA LEU A 178 23.37 12.71 -7.80
C LEU A 178 24.27 11.58 -8.31
N GLU A 179 24.53 10.59 -7.45
CA GLU A 179 25.28 9.39 -7.78
C GLU A 179 24.41 8.14 -7.58
N ALA A 180 24.48 7.20 -8.52
CA ALA A 180 23.80 5.92 -8.39
C ALA A 180 24.37 5.11 -7.21
N GLY A 181 23.49 4.40 -6.49
CA GLY A 181 23.79 3.65 -5.27
C GLY A 181 23.89 4.49 -4.00
N ARG A 182 23.72 5.82 -4.09
CA ARG A 182 23.69 6.70 -2.92
C ARG A 182 22.26 7.03 -2.49
N GLN A 183 22.14 7.33 -1.20
CA GLN A 183 20.89 7.71 -0.57
C GLN A 183 20.81 9.23 -0.34
N TYR A 184 19.65 9.78 -0.63
CA TYR A 184 19.38 11.21 -0.50
C TYR A 184 18.03 11.47 0.14
N GLN A 185 17.95 12.54 0.91
CA GLN A 185 16.72 13.11 1.40
C GLN A 185 16.14 14.07 0.35
N VAL A 186 14.84 13.93 0.07
CA VAL A 186 14.15 14.80 -0.90
C VAL A 186 13.88 16.18 -0.27
N VAL A 187 14.18 17.23 -1.02
CA VAL A 187 13.90 18.63 -0.66
C VAL A 187 13.00 19.25 -1.72
N LEU A 188 11.88 19.84 -1.30
CA LEU A 188 10.88 20.37 -2.21
C LEU A 188 10.77 21.88 -2.12
N THR A 189 10.70 22.53 -3.28
CA THR A 189 10.18 23.89 -3.42
C THR A 189 8.95 23.84 -4.30
N THR A 190 7.78 24.12 -3.71
CA THR A 190 6.49 24.00 -4.39
C THR A 190 5.93 25.35 -4.78
N ARG A 191 5.02 25.38 -5.76
CA ARG A 191 4.28 26.59 -6.12
C ARG A 191 3.44 27.16 -4.96
N ASP A 192 3.00 26.29 -4.05
CA ASP A 192 2.13 26.60 -2.93
C ASP A 192 2.89 27.01 -1.65
N SER A 193 4.01 27.72 -1.81
CA SER A 193 4.77 28.42 -0.76
C SER A 193 5.77 27.59 0.05
N LEU A 194 5.95 26.29 -0.21
CA LEU A 194 7.05 25.56 0.42
C LEU A 194 8.36 25.93 -0.27
N TRP A 195 9.38 26.31 0.51
CA TRP A 195 10.67 26.74 0.00
C TRP A 195 11.78 25.92 0.64
N ARG A 196 12.50 25.14 -0.19
CA ARG A 196 13.57 24.22 0.23
C ARG A 196 13.18 23.38 1.45
N TYR A 197 11.95 22.90 1.44
CA TYR A 197 11.36 22.13 2.54
C TYR A 197 11.92 20.71 2.52
N PRO A 198 12.64 20.27 3.57
CA PRO A 198 13.10 18.89 3.66
C PRO A 198 11.90 17.97 3.87
N LEU A 199 11.58 17.14 2.88
CA LEU A 199 10.42 16.25 2.93
C LEU A 199 10.58 15.16 3.99
N GLY A 200 11.83 14.80 4.28
CA GLY A 200 12.20 13.76 5.26
C GLY A 200 12.23 12.35 4.68
N ASP A 201 11.70 12.15 3.47
CA ASP A 201 11.80 10.87 2.77
C ASP A 201 13.21 10.65 2.23
N ILE A 202 13.74 9.44 2.45
CA ILE A 202 15.02 8.97 1.95
C ILE A 202 14.76 8.09 0.74
N ILE A 203 15.53 8.34 -0.31
CA ILE A 203 15.48 7.61 -1.58
C ILE A 203 16.88 7.14 -1.94
N GLU A 204 16.98 6.02 -2.63
CA GLU A 204 18.21 5.52 -3.24
C GLU A 204 18.15 5.74 -4.75
N ILE A 205 19.18 6.36 -5.32
CA ILE A 205 19.27 6.55 -6.77
C ILE A 205 19.74 5.25 -7.41
N VAL A 206 18.92 4.66 -8.27
CA VAL A 206 19.28 3.43 -8.99
C VAL A 206 19.96 3.72 -10.32
N GLY A 207 19.74 4.90 -10.88
CA GLY A 207 20.29 5.31 -12.16
C GLY A 207 19.63 6.56 -12.69
N PHE A 208 19.75 6.77 -14.00
CA PHE A 208 19.23 7.94 -14.69
C PHE A 208 18.51 7.51 -15.96
N ASP A 209 17.37 8.14 -16.22
CA ASP A 209 16.56 7.85 -17.41
C ASP A 209 17.30 8.18 -18.70
N THR A 210 17.18 7.33 -19.72
CA THR A 210 17.91 7.48 -20.98
C THR A 210 17.44 8.66 -21.83
N ASN A 211 16.18 9.07 -21.70
CA ASN A 211 15.57 10.08 -22.57
C ASN A 211 15.73 11.49 -22.00
N GLY A 212 15.68 11.64 -20.68
CA GLY A 212 15.74 12.94 -20.01
C GLY A 212 16.88 13.11 -19.01
N GLY A 213 17.65 12.08 -18.70
CA GLY A 213 18.67 12.11 -17.65
C GLY A 213 18.10 12.34 -16.24
N SER A 214 16.78 12.22 -16.06
CA SER A 214 16.16 12.37 -14.74
C SER A 214 16.57 11.23 -13.83
N PRO A 215 16.83 11.50 -12.53
CA PRO A 215 17.16 10.45 -11.60
C PRO A 215 16.01 9.46 -11.46
N VAL A 216 16.35 8.19 -11.56
CA VAL A 216 15.47 7.07 -11.26
C VAL A 216 15.84 6.57 -9.87
N PHE A 217 14.85 6.39 -9.01
CA PHE A 217 15.09 6.11 -7.60
C PHE A 217 14.12 5.11 -7.00
N LYS A 218 14.50 4.51 -5.88
CA LYS A 218 13.65 3.69 -5.01
C LYS A 218 13.42 4.39 -3.69
N TYR A 219 12.23 4.23 -3.14
CA TYR A 219 11.93 4.68 -1.77
C TYR A 219 12.56 3.72 -0.77
N THR A 220 13.35 4.24 0.18
CA THR A 220 14.00 3.41 1.22
C THR A 220 13.39 3.62 2.60
N GLY A 221 12.83 4.79 2.88
CA GLY A 221 12.19 5.07 4.16
C GLY A 221 12.05 6.56 4.42
N ARG A 222 11.79 6.93 5.67
CA ARG A 222 11.69 8.33 6.10
C ARG A 222 12.53 8.58 7.34
N LYS A 223 13.31 9.66 7.34
CA LYS A 223 14.20 10.08 8.43
C LYS A 223 13.49 10.28 9.78
N SER A 224 12.20 10.63 9.74
CA SER A 224 11.36 10.80 10.92
C SER A 224 10.61 9.54 11.34
N SER A 225 10.46 8.54 10.47
CA SER A 225 9.74 7.29 10.78
C SER A 225 10.56 6.30 11.59
N SER A 226 11.73 6.71 12.06
CA SER A 226 12.52 5.92 12.99
C SER A 226 11.87 5.90 14.39
N ILE A 227 11.68 4.71 14.96
CA ILE A 227 11.39 4.58 16.39
C ILE A 227 12.66 5.02 17.14
N ARG A 228 12.55 6.12 17.88
CA ARG A 228 13.62 6.66 18.72
C ARG A 228 13.43 6.20 20.15
N LEU A 229 14.28 5.30 20.60
CA LEU A 229 14.47 4.94 21.99
C LEU A 229 15.69 5.69 22.54
N TRP A 230 15.79 5.84 23.86
CA TRP A 230 16.91 6.58 24.47
C TRP A 230 18.29 5.99 24.17
N TYR A 231 18.33 4.72 23.75
CA TYR A 231 19.54 3.96 23.43
C TYR A 231 19.62 3.47 21.98
N ALA A 232 18.56 3.66 21.17
CA ALA A 232 18.51 3.09 19.82
C ALA A 232 17.67 3.96 18.87
N LEU A 233 18.10 4.00 17.60
CA LEU A 233 17.35 4.57 16.48
C LEU A 233 17.02 3.40 15.54
N ILE A 234 15.75 3.07 15.42
CA ILE A 234 15.29 1.94 14.59
C ILE A 234 14.55 2.51 13.38
N SER A 235 15.10 2.37 12.18
CA SER A 235 14.50 2.88 10.94
C SER A 235 13.47 1.90 10.35
N ASP A 236 12.61 2.38 9.43
CA ASP A 236 11.69 1.50 8.68
C ASP A 236 12.44 0.39 7.94
N SER A 237 13.63 0.68 7.41
CA SER A 237 14.48 -0.33 6.76
C SER A 237 14.97 -1.40 7.73
N ASP A 238 15.28 -1.04 8.98
CA ASP A 238 15.68 -2.02 10.01
C ASP A 238 14.49 -2.94 10.34
N LEU A 239 13.30 -2.36 10.55
CA LEU A 239 12.07 -3.12 10.82
C LEU A 239 11.72 -4.09 9.68
N VAL A 240 11.87 -3.63 8.44
CA VAL A 240 11.65 -4.45 7.24
C VAL A 240 12.69 -5.56 7.14
N ALA A 241 13.96 -5.26 7.40
CA ALA A 241 15.04 -6.26 7.37
C ALA A 241 14.85 -7.33 8.45
N ASP A 242 14.43 -6.95 9.66
CA ASP A 242 14.10 -7.89 10.74
C ASP A 242 12.98 -8.85 10.31
N ILE A 243 11.89 -8.31 9.74
CA ILE A 243 10.78 -9.14 9.25
C ILE A 243 11.20 -10.02 8.08
N GLN A 244 12.05 -9.53 7.18
CA GLN A 244 12.60 -10.36 6.10
C GLN A 244 13.47 -11.51 6.62
N ALA A 245 14.23 -11.28 7.70
CA ALA A 245 15.03 -12.32 8.34
C ALA A 245 14.17 -13.38 9.04
N ILE A 246 13.02 -12.99 9.59
CA ILE A 246 12.08 -13.91 10.26
C ILE A 246 11.20 -14.65 9.23
N SER A 247 10.86 -13.98 8.12
CA SER A 247 10.00 -14.52 7.07
C SER A 247 10.70 -15.67 6.35
N SER A 248 10.35 -16.89 6.76
CA SER A 248 10.93 -18.14 6.27
C SER A 248 9.86 -19.22 6.23
N GLU A 249 9.97 -20.15 5.28
CA GLU A 249 9.03 -21.28 5.17
C GLU A 249 9.03 -22.18 6.42
N ASP A 250 10.14 -22.16 7.19
CA ASP A 250 10.35 -23.01 8.35
C ASP A 250 9.73 -22.47 9.65
N ILE A 251 9.50 -21.16 9.74
CA ILE A 251 9.01 -20.48 10.96
C ILE A 251 7.64 -19.87 10.69
N ILE A 252 7.61 -18.84 9.84
CA ILE A 252 6.39 -18.13 9.47
C ILE A 252 6.61 -17.46 8.11
N GLN A 253 5.69 -17.70 7.19
CA GLN A 253 5.60 -16.94 5.96
C GLN A 253 4.83 -15.65 6.23
N VAL A 254 5.53 -14.53 6.39
CA VAL A 254 4.92 -13.26 6.76
C VAL A 254 4.16 -12.68 5.56
N HIS A 255 2.89 -12.36 5.78
CA HIS A 255 2.03 -11.70 4.80
C HIS A 255 1.85 -10.21 5.10
N GLU A 256 1.80 -9.86 6.38
CA GLU A 256 1.61 -8.49 6.84
C GLU A 256 2.18 -8.35 8.25
N PHE A 257 2.61 -7.15 8.61
CA PHE A 257 3.06 -6.87 9.96
C PHE A 257 2.77 -5.42 10.34
N THR A 258 2.70 -5.18 11.65
CA THR A 258 2.72 -3.83 12.23
C THR A 258 3.62 -3.84 13.45
N VAL A 259 4.10 -2.65 13.80
CA VAL A 259 5.10 -2.46 14.85
C VAL A 259 4.52 -1.58 15.94
N VAL A 260 4.76 -1.95 17.19
CA VAL A 260 4.33 -1.18 18.36
C VAL A 260 5.54 -0.91 19.25
N VAL A 261 5.59 0.29 19.82
CA VAL A 261 6.53 0.57 20.91
C VAL A 261 5.96 -0.07 22.16
N ASP A 262 6.71 -0.99 22.77
CA ASP A 262 6.33 -1.67 24.00
C ASP A 262 7.05 -1.05 25.18
N ASP A 263 6.30 -0.31 26.00
CA ASP A 263 6.75 0.31 27.24
C ASP A 263 6.25 -0.41 28.50
N CYS A 264 5.69 -1.62 28.37
CA CYS A 264 5.22 -2.41 29.50
C CYS A 264 6.36 -2.82 30.45
N GLU A 265 7.55 -3.07 29.90
CA GLU A 265 8.76 -3.40 30.64
C GLU A 265 9.94 -2.50 30.22
N LEU A 266 10.84 -2.22 31.16
CA LEU A 266 12.05 -1.46 30.90
C LEU A 266 13.25 -2.39 30.63
N PRO A 267 14.10 -2.08 29.63
CA PRO A 267 14.03 -0.91 28.75
C PRO A 267 12.90 -1.04 27.72
N THR A 268 12.29 0.09 27.35
CA THR A 268 11.27 0.17 26.30
C THR A 268 11.75 -0.57 25.05
N THR A 269 10.98 -1.53 24.56
CA THR A 269 11.33 -2.33 23.39
C THR A 269 10.40 -2.05 22.22
N VAL A 270 10.59 -2.77 21.13
CA VAL A 270 9.73 -2.71 19.95
C VAL A 270 9.17 -4.11 19.72
N GLY A 271 7.84 -4.21 19.69
CA GLY A 271 7.10 -5.44 19.43
C GLY A 271 6.62 -5.49 17.98
N TYR A 272 6.56 -6.70 17.43
CA TYR A 272 6.01 -6.97 16.11
C TYR A 272 4.69 -7.74 16.24
N PHE A 273 3.64 -7.25 15.61
CA PHE A 273 2.46 -8.06 15.31
C PHE A 273 2.59 -8.54 13.87
N VAL A 274 2.60 -9.86 13.69
CA VAL A 274 2.87 -10.49 12.40
C VAL A 274 1.68 -11.36 12.02
N GLU A 275 1.15 -11.17 10.82
CA GLU A 275 0.19 -12.05 10.20
C GLU A 275 0.89 -12.91 9.15
N GLY A 276 0.74 -14.22 9.23
CA GLY A 276 1.41 -15.14 8.32
C GLY A 276 0.99 -16.59 8.50
N THR A 277 1.47 -17.45 7.61
CA THR A 277 1.25 -18.89 7.69
C THR A 277 2.41 -19.54 8.45
N LEU A 278 2.13 -20.32 9.49
CA LEU A 278 3.18 -21.04 10.24
C LEU A 278 3.82 -22.12 9.36
N GLY A 279 5.14 -22.26 9.47
CA GLY A 279 5.88 -23.38 8.87
C GLY A 279 5.43 -24.73 9.43
N ALA A 280 5.73 -25.81 8.72
CA ALA A 280 5.38 -27.16 9.18
C ALA A 280 6.00 -27.44 10.57
N PRO A 281 5.31 -28.14 11.49
CA PRO A 281 5.68 -28.22 12.92
C PRO A 281 6.96 -29.03 13.25
N HIS A 282 7.85 -29.26 12.28
CA HIS A 282 9.06 -30.08 12.45
C HIS A 282 10.38 -29.29 12.43
N SER A 283 10.36 -27.96 12.32
CA SER A 283 11.56 -27.12 12.16
C SER A 283 11.71 -26.01 13.21
N LEU A 284 11.16 -26.17 14.42
CA LEU A 284 11.48 -25.29 15.55
C LEU A 284 12.91 -25.57 16.06
N VAL A 285 13.91 -25.11 15.31
CA VAL A 285 15.25 -24.86 15.86
C VAL A 285 15.24 -23.45 16.42
N ALA A 286 15.41 -23.34 17.73
CA ALA A 286 15.52 -22.08 18.44
C ALA A 286 16.65 -21.22 17.82
N CYS A 287 16.27 -20.18 17.08
CA CYS A 287 17.23 -19.20 16.58
C CYS A 287 17.47 -18.17 17.68
N GLN A 288 18.50 -18.39 18.51
CA GLN A 288 19.07 -17.33 19.34
C GLN A 288 19.90 -16.43 18.43
N ILE A 289 19.41 -15.22 18.17
CA ILE A 289 20.20 -14.16 17.51
C ILE A 289 21.17 -13.60 18.57
N PRO A 290 22.50 -13.74 18.40
CA PRO A 290 23.43 -13.12 19.32
C PRO A 290 23.53 -11.63 19.00
N LEU A 291 23.12 -10.79 19.95
CA LEU A 291 23.48 -9.38 19.99
C LEU A 291 25.00 -9.29 20.20
N ASN A 292 25.76 -9.05 19.13
CA ASN A 292 27.16 -8.69 19.25
C ASN A 292 27.28 -7.26 19.79
N LYS A 293 28.13 -7.13 20.81
CA LYS A 293 28.57 -5.86 21.43
C LYS A 293 29.38 -5.00 20.48
#